data_AF-A0A2V9V5J2-F1
#
_entry.id   AF-A0A2V9V5J2-F1
#
_cell.length_a   1.000
_cell.length_b   1.000
_cell.length_c   1.000
_cell.angle_alpha   90.00
_cell.angle_beta   90.00
_cell.angle_gamma   90.00
#
_symmetry.space_group_name_H-M   'P 1'
#
loop_
_entity.id
_entity.type
_entity.pdbx_description
1 polymer ?
#
loop_
_entity_poly.entity_id
_entity_poly.type
_entity_poly.pdbx_seq_one_letter_code
_entity_poly.pdbx_strand_id
1 'polypeptide(L)'
;MAIEGLVGTFVNTLVLRTDVSGEPTFRDLLARIRDVALGAYAHQDLPFEKLVEELRPDRSHGGSPLVQVLFNFANTRFGRVDFKHLSWAPFEIDRGASQLDISLSIDPTVSRRVYLEFDTDLFDRSSMERWLTHYRTLLEAVVEQPGTGVPRLPLLSESERR
;
A
#
# COMPACT_ATOMS: atom_id res chain seq x y z
N MET A 1 9.78 -22.02 -4.90
CA MET A 1 9.77 -23.23 -5.77
C MET A 1 8.64 -24.22 -5.50
N ALA A 2 8.32 -24.66 -4.27
CA ALA A 2 7.30 -25.72 -4.08
C ALA A 2 5.85 -25.32 -4.47
N ILE A 3 5.56 -24.02 -4.61
CA ILE A 3 4.23 -23.49 -5.00
C ILE A 3 4.19 -22.87 -6.40
N GLU A 4 5.32 -22.80 -7.10
CA GLU A 4 5.38 -22.23 -8.45
C GLU A 4 4.65 -23.17 -9.43
N GLY A 5 3.53 -22.71 -9.99
CA GLY A 5 2.68 -23.49 -10.90
C GLY A 5 1.40 -24.05 -10.27
N LEU A 6 1.13 -23.78 -8.99
CA LEU A 6 -0.14 -24.12 -8.35
C LEU A 6 -1.14 -22.97 -8.47
N VAL A 7 -2.40 -23.33 -8.71
CA VAL A 7 -3.53 -22.38 -8.63
C VAL A 7 -4.05 -22.38 -7.20
N GLY A 8 -3.93 -21.24 -6.51
CA GLY A 8 -4.37 -21.07 -5.13
C GLY A 8 -4.06 -19.67 -4.59
N THR A 9 -4.62 -19.33 -3.44
CA THR A 9 -4.33 -18.07 -2.75
C THR A 9 -3.08 -18.26 -1.88
N PHE A 10 -1.94 -17.78 -2.38
CA PHE A 10 -0.65 -17.83 -1.68
C PHE A 10 -0.19 -16.45 -1.19
N VAL A 11 -1.06 -15.45 -1.27
CA VAL A 11 -0.78 -14.09 -0.83
C VAL A 11 -1.02 -14.01 0.67
N ASN A 12 -0.07 -13.48 1.43
CA ASN A 12 -0.21 -13.24 2.86
C ASN A 12 -0.08 -11.74 3.16
N THR A 13 -0.86 -11.24 4.11
CA THR A 13 -0.82 -9.84 4.55
C THR A 13 0.16 -9.69 5.72
N LEU A 14 1.14 -8.80 5.57
CA LEU A 14 2.10 -8.49 6.63
C LEU A 14 1.76 -7.17 7.30
N VAL A 15 1.62 -7.20 8.62
CA VAL A 15 1.34 -6.01 9.43
C VAL A 15 2.65 -5.26 9.72
N LEU A 16 2.75 -4.03 9.24
CA LEU A 16 3.93 -3.17 9.44
C LEU A 16 3.61 -2.05 10.45
N ARG A 17 3.97 -2.27 11.72
CA ARG A 17 3.82 -1.24 12.77
C ARG A 17 5.09 -0.39 12.86
N THR A 18 5.02 0.84 12.36
CA THR A 18 6.14 1.79 12.38
C THR A 18 5.87 2.94 13.33
N ASP A 19 6.84 3.27 14.19
CA ASP A 19 6.80 4.47 15.01
C ASP A 19 7.34 5.69 14.24
N VAL A 20 6.45 6.65 13.98
CA VAL A 20 6.74 7.91 13.28
C VAL A 20 7.00 9.08 14.25
N SER A 21 7.00 8.82 15.56
CA SER A 21 7.25 9.85 16.57
C SER A 21 8.70 10.33 16.61
N GLY A 22 8.93 11.50 17.23
CA GLY A 22 10.25 12.10 17.42
C GLY A 22 10.78 12.89 16.22
N GLU A 23 9.90 13.31 15.30
CA GLU A 23 10.24 14.10 14.10
C GLU A 23 11.44 13.56 13.28
N PRO A 24 11.47 12.25 12.94
CA PRO A 24 12.59 11.70 12.18
C PRO A 24 12.73 12.38 10.82
N THR A 25 13.95 12.44 10.28
CA THR A 25 14.12 12.76 8.87
C THR A 25 13.53 11.64 8.01
N PHE A 26 13.24 11.91 6.73
CA PHE A 26 12.77 10.86 5.83
C PHE A 26 13.77 9.69 5.75
N ARG A 27 15.08 9.96 5.74
CA ARG A 27 16.12 8.90 5.78
C ARG A 27 16.05 8.05 7.04
N ASP A 28 15.88 8.67 8.20
CA ASP A 28 15.78 7.95 9.47
C ASP A 28 14.52 7.08 9.50
N LEU A 29 13.38 7.64 9.04
CA LEU A 29 12.14 6.89 8.96
C LEU A 29 12.24 5.73 7.97
N LEU A 30 12.87 5.93 6.81
CA LEU A 30 13.09 4.86 5.83
C LEU A 30 13.95 3.73 6.40
N ALA A 31 14.98 4.06 7.18
CA ALA A 31 15.79 3.05 7.87
C ALA A 31 14.96 2.27 8.89
N ARG A 32 14.14 2.95 9.71
CA ARG A 32 13.22 2.29 10.65
C ARG A 32 12.22 1.37 9.94
N ILE A 33 11.60 1.85 8.85
CA ILE A 33 10.65 1.05 8.05
C ILE A 33 11.34 -0.17 7.45
N ARG A 34 12.57 -0.03 6.94
CA ARG A 34 13.34 -1.17 6.43
C ARG A 34 13.55 -2.22 7.51
N ASP A 35 13.93 -1.83 8.71
CA ASP A 35 14.17 -2.77 9.80
C ASP A 35 12.88 -3.47 10.25
N VAL A 36 11.75 -2.75 10.32
CA VAL A 36 10.41 -3.32 10.56
C VAL A 36 10.00 -4.29 9.45
N ALA A 37 10.18 -3.92 8.18
CA ALA A 37 9.81 -4.73 7.04
C ALA A 37 10.66 -6.02 6.97
N LEU A 38 11.97 -5.94 7.21
CA LEU A 38 12.85 -7.11 7.27
C LEU A 38 12.45 -8.04 8.42
N GLY A 39 12.11 -7.49 9.58
CA GLY A 39 11.56 -8.26 10.70
C GLY A 39 10.25 -8.98 10.34
N ALA A 40 9.33 -8.28 9.68
CA ALA A 40 8.08 -8.89 9.21
C ALA A 40 8.32 -9.98 8.16
N TYR A 41 9.25 -9.77 7.21
CA TYR A 41 9.60 -10.76 6.20
C TYR A 41 10.24 -12.02 6.78
N ALA A 42 10.97 -11.92 7.90
CA ALA A 42 11.50 -13.07 8.61
C ALA A 42 10.39 -14.00 9.17
N HIS A 43 9.16 -13.50 9.28
CA HIS A 43 7.98 -14.23 9.76
C HIS A 43 6.85 -14.29 8.73
N GLN A 44 7.17 -14.14 7.43
CA GLN A 44 6.16 -14.03 6.37
C GLN A 44 5.28 -15.28 6.19
N ASP A 45 5.72 -16.43 6.70
CA ASP A 45 4.98 -17.69 6.64
C ASP A 45 3.84 -17.76 7.67
N LEU A 46 3.80 -16.85 8.65
CA LEU A 46 2.71 -16.78 9.62
C LEU A 46 1.45 -16.18 8.97
N PRO A 47 0.34 -16.92 8.86
CA PRO A 47 -0.89 -16.38 8.27
C PRO A 47 -1.44 -15.20 9.07
N PHE A 48 -1.89 -14.17 8.37
CA PHE A 48 -2.53 -13.00 8.98
C PHE A 48 -3.68 -13.38 9.93
N GLU A 49 -4.52 -14.35 9.55
CA GLU A 49 -5.66 -14.80 10.36
C GLU A 49 -5.20 -15.39 11.70
N LYS A 50 -4.04 -16.08 11.71
CA LYS A 50 -3.45 -16.62 12.94
C LYS A 50 -2.94 -15.52 13.84
N LEU A 51 -2.36 -14.47 13.28
CA LEU A 51 -1.96 -13.30 14.05
C LEU A 51 -3.16 -12.62 14.71
N VAL A 52 -4.27 -12.47 13.99
CA VAL A 52 -5.53 -11.91 14.52
C VAL A 52 -6.11 -12.79 15.63
N GLU A 53 -6.11 -14.12 15.44
CA GLU A 53 -6.59 -15.09 16.42
C GLU A 53 -5.86 -14.97 17.76
N GLU A 54 -4.54 -14.79 17.73
CA GLU A 54 -3.72 -14.69 18.94
C GLU A 54 -3.74 -13.30 19.58
N LEU A 55 -3.70 -12.23 18.79
CA LEU A 55 -3.71 -10.87 19.33
C LEU A 55 -5.08 -10.44 19.85
N ARG A 56 -6.16 -11.08 19.39
CA ARG A 56 -7.56 -10.78 19.78
C ARG A 56 -7.85 -9.27 19.87
N PRO A 57 -7.59 -8.51 18.79
CA PRO A 57 -7.78 -7.07 18.83
C PRO A 57 -9.25 -6.73 19.08
N ASP A 58 -9.48 -5.55 19.67
CA ASP A 58 -10.85 -5.04 19.83
C ASP A 58 -11.53 -4.91 18.46
N ARG A 59 -12.75 -5.41 18.36
CA ARG A 59 -13.58 -5.42 17.15
C ARG A 59 -14.68 -4.37 17.18
N SER A 60 -14.73 -3.54 18.23
CA SER A 60 -15.77 -2.54 18.47
C SER A 60 -15.89 -1.49 17.36
N HIS A 61 -14.83 -1.24 16.60
CA HIS A 61 -14.77 -0.18 15.60
C HIS A 61 -15.26 -0.57 14.20
N GLY A 62 -15.65 -1.83 13.96
CA GLY A 62 -15.95 -2.32 12.61
C GLY A 62 -14.69 -2.36 11.72
N GLY A 63 -14.77 -3.03 10.56
CA GLY A 63 -13.65 -3.13 9.62
C GLY A 63 -12.64 -4.25 9.90
N SER A 64 -11.52 -4.22 9.17
CA SER A 64 -10.48 -5.25 9.23
C SER A 64 -9.68 -5.18 10.54
N PRO A 65 -9.41 -6.33 11.19
CA PRO A 65 -8.60 -6.37 12.40
C PRO A 65 -7.16 -5.94 12.12
N LEU A 66 -6.51 -5.23 13.04
CA LEU A 66 -5.10 -4.79 12.98
C LEU A 66 -4.73 -3.76 11.90
N VAL A 67 -5.36 -3.77 10.72
CA VAL A 67 -5.03 -2.88 9.60
C VAL A 67 -6.29 -2.40 8.88
N GLN A 68 -6.31 -1.10 8.57
CA GLN A 68 -7.35 -0.43 7.76
C GLN A 68 -6.79 0.08 6.43
N VAL A 69 -5.46 0.10 6.29
CA VAL A 69 -4.76 0.59 5.10
C VAL A 69 -3.86 -0.51 4.55
N LEU A 70 -4.02 -0.82 3.26
CA LEU A 70 -3.16 -1.74 2.54
C LEU A 70 -2.29 -1.01 1.53
N PHE A 71 -1.01 -1.38 1.48
CA PHE A 71 -0.06 -0.90 0.50
C PHE A 71 0.47 -2.09 -0.31
N ASN A 72 0.23 -2.06 -1.61
CA ASN A 72 0.69 -3.07 -2.55
C ASN A 72 1.64 -2.44 -3.56
N PHE A 73 2.81 -3.07 -3.72
CA PHE A 73 3.74 -2.72 -4.80
C PHE A 73 3.93 -3.96 -5.66
N ALA A 74 3.40 -3.93 -6.89
CA ALA A 74 3.48 -5.05 -7.81
C ALA A 74 4.93 -5.19 -8.34
N ASN A 75 5.75 -5.94 -7.60
CA ASN A 75 7.12 -6.29 -7.99
C ASN A 75 7.18 -7.59 -8.81
N THR A 76 6.07 -8.34 -8.87
CA THR A 76 6.00 -9.59 -9.60
C THR A 76 5.69 -9.28 -11.05
N ARG A 77 6.56 -9.72 -11.95
CA ARG A 77 6.29 -9.67 -13.38
C ARG A 77 5.12 -10.64 -13.63
N PHE A 78 3.90 -10.13 -13.77
CA PHE A 78 2.91 -10.86 -14.52
C PHE A 78 3.53 -11.09 -15.89
N GLY A 79 3.93 -12.33 -16.15
CA GLY A 79 4.50 -12.70 -17.44
C GLY A 79 3.54 -12.21 -18.51
N ARG A 80 4.06 -11.53 -19.55
CA ARG A 80 3.28 -11.35 -20.76
C ARG A 80 2.80 -12.73 -21.18
N VAL A 81 1.50 -12.98 -21.01
CA VAL A 81 0.90 -14.21 -21.48
C VAL A 81 0.86 -14.08 -22.99
N ASP A 82 1.86 -14.61 -23.68
CA ASP A 82 1.91 -14.55 -25.14
C ASP A 82 0.99 -15.62 -25.73
N PHE A 83 -0.18 -15.18 -26.19
CA PHE A 83 -1.08 -16.03 -26.95
C PHE A 83 -0.66 -16.04 -28.42
N LYS A 84 -0.47 -17.22 -29.00
CA LYS A 84 -0.21 -17.33 -30.44
C LYS A 84 -1.42 -16.81 -31.22
N HIS A 85 -1.18 -15.86 -32.13
CA HIS A 85 -2.19 -15.26 -33.02
C HIS A 85 -3.29 -14.45 -32.34
N LEU A 86 -3.14 -14.05 -31.07
CA LEU A 86 -4.12 -13.24 -30.37
C LEU A 86 -3.45 -12.06 -29.69
N SER A 87 -3.98 -10.85 -29.95
CA SER A 87 -3.64 -9.66 -29.19
C SER A 87 -4.57 -9.55 -27.98
N TRP A 88 -4.02 -9.07 -26.86
CA TRP A 88 -4.78 -8.76 -25.66
C TRP A 88 -4.20 -7.50 -25.01
N ALA A 89 -5.04 -6.85 -24.22
CA ALA A 89 -4.64 -5.74 -23.36
C ALA A 89 -5.28 -5.95 -21.99
N PRO A 90 -4.62 -5.51 -20.90
CA PRO A 90 -5.27 -5.45 -19.60
C PRO A 90 -6.57 -4.64 -19.69
N PHE A 91 -7.64 -5.15 -19.08
CA PHE A 91 -8.90 -4.46 -18.93
C PHE A 91 -9.14 -4.21 -17.45
N GLU A 92 -9.32 -2.95 -17.07
CA GLU A 92 -9.58 -2.57 -15.69
C GLU A 92 -11.04 -2.91 -15.35
N ILE A 93 -11.22 -3.73 -14.31
CA ILE A 93 -12.54 -4.11 -13.80
C ILE A 93 -12.78 -3.34 -12.51
N ASP A 94 -13.87 -2.60 -12.47
CA ASP A 94 -14.38 -2.04 -11.22
C ASP A 94 -14.96 -3.20 -10.39
N ARG A 95 -14.38 -3.42 -9.20
CA ARG A 95 -14.81 -4.48 -8.28
C ARG A 95 -16.08 -4.13 -7.53
N GLY A 96 -16.48 -2.86 -7.53
CA GLY A 96 -17.71 -2.36 -6.88
C GLY A 96 -17.71 -2.44 -5.34
N ALA A 97 -16.63 -2.90 -4.72
CA ALA A 97 -16.48 -2.97 -3.27
C ALA A 97 -15.00 -2.87 -2.89
N SER A 98 -14.71 -2.14 -1.80
CA SER A 98 -13.40 -2.10 -1.17
C SER A 98 -13.30 -3.16 -0.08
N GLN A 99 -12.10 -3.75 0.09
CA GLN A 99 -11.87 -4.75 1.15
C GLN A 99 -11.44 -4.11 2.48
N LEU A 100 -10.95 -2.88 2.41
CA LEU A 100 -10.38 -2.09 3.49
C LEU A 100 -10.75 -0.63 3.27
N ASP A 101 -10.66 0.18 4.31
CA ASP A 101 -10.92 1.63 4.26
C ASP A 101 -10.15 2.30 3.11
N ILE A 102 -8.86 1.97 2.98
CA ILE A 102 -7.98 2.46 1.90
C ILE A 102 -7.03 1.37 1.42
N SER A 103 -6.89 1.20 0.11
CA SER A 103 -5.87 0.35 -0.51
C SER A 103 -5.14 1.11 -1.63
N LEU A 104 -3.83 1.29 -1.46
CA LEU A 104 -2.95 1.90 -2.47
C LEU A 104 -2.15 0.80 -3.17
N SER A 105 -2.35 0.65 -4.48
CA SER A 105 -1.62 -0.32 -5.30
C SER A 105 -0.82 0.36 -6.40
N ILE A 106 0.48 0.07 -6.47
CA ILE A 106 1.39 0.62 -7.48
C ILE A 106 1.85 -0.51 -8.40
N ASP A 107 1.57 -0.39 -9.69
CA ASP A 107 2.13 -1.25 -10.72
C ASP A 107 3.11 -0.46 -11.59
N PRO A 108 4.43 -0.58 -11.36
CA PRO A 108 5.43 0.14 -12.13
C PRO A 108 5.71 -0.49 -13.51
N THR A 109 5.10 -1.63 -13.83
CA THR A 109 5.48 -2.46 -14.99
C THR A 109 4.40 -2.51 -16.06
N VAL A 110 3.24 -3.12 -15.77
CA VAL A 110 2.24 -3.47 -16.78
C VAL A 110 1.36 -2.27 -17.06
N SER A 111 0.70 -1.74 -16.04
CA SER A 111 -0.17 -0.57 -16.22
C SER A 111 0.55 0.76 -16.04
N ARG A 112 1.67 0.79 -15.31
CA ARG A 112 2.40 2.02 -14.94
C ARG A 112 1.51 3.03 -14.22
N ARG A 113 0.62 2.52 -13.36
CA ARG A 113 -0.41 3.29 -12.66
C ARG A 113 -0.33 3.10 -11.16
N VAL A 114 -0.91 4.08 -10.47
CA VAL A 114 -1.24 4.03 -9.06
C VAL A 114 -2.76 3.92 -8.96
N TYR A 115 -3.23 2.92 -8.22
CA TYR A 115 -4.64 2.67 -7.96
C TYR A 115 -4.91 2.97 -6.50
N LEU A 116 -5.91 3.81 -6.25
CA LEU A 116 -6.44 4.07 -4.92
C LEU A 116 -7.87 3.54 -4.86
N GLU A 117 -8.05 2.43 -4.15
CA GLU A 117 -9.35 1.87 -3.81
C GLU A 117 -9.71 2.31 -2.39
N PHE A 118 -10.97 2.63 -2.14
CA PHE A 118 -11.42 3.14 -0.85
C PHE A 118 -12.90 2.84 -0.61
N ASP A 119 -13.28 2.81 0.67
CA ASP A 119 -14.67 2.69 1.09
C ASP A 119 -15.42 4.01 0.86
N THR A 120 -16.45 3.97 0.02
CA THR A 120 -17.29 5.12 -0.31
C THR A 120 -18.24 5.53 0.81
N ASP A 121 -18.48 4.67 1.79
CA ASP A 121 -19.23 5.01 3.00
C ASP A 121 -18.38 5.87 3.96
N LEU A 122 -17.04 5.81 3.83
CA LEU A 122 -16.07 6.57 4.63
C LEU A 122 -15.49 7.78 3.92
N PHE A 123 -15.27 7.70 2.60
CA PHE A 123 -14.57 8.72 1.83
C PHE A 123 -15.31 9.08 0.54
N ASP A 124 -15.36 10.38 0.23
CA ASP A 124 -15.81 10.85 -1.07
C ASP A 124 -14.66 10.89 -2.09
N ARG A 125 -15.02 10.78 -3.37
CA ARG A 125 -14.07 10.81 -4.49
C ARG A 125 -13.15 12.02 -4.47
N SER A 126 -13.68 13.21 -4.19
CA SER A 126 -12.88 14.45 -4.24
C SER A 126 -11.80 14.46 -3.15
N SER A 127 -12.10 13.91 -1.97
CA SER A 127 -11.15 13.75 -0.88
C SER A 127 -10.01 12.81 -1.26
N MET A 128 -10.32 11.70 -1.92
CA MET A 128 -9.31 10.72 -2.32
C MET A 128 -8.46 11.18 -3.51
N GLU A 129 -9.02 11.99 -4.41
CA GLU A 129 -8.25 12.69 -5.46
C GLU A 129 -7.27 13.71 -4.86
N ARG A 130 -7.69 14.47 -3.83
CA ARG A 130 -6.78 15.34 -3.06
C ARG A 130 -5.70 14.53 -2.36
N TRP A 131 -6.04 13.39 -1.77
CA TRP A 131 -5.10 12.50 -1.09
C TRP A 131 -3.99 12.00 -2.03
N LEU A 132 -4.33 11.61 -3.27
CA LEU A 132 -3.34 11.27 -4.29
C LEU A 132 -2.44 12.43 -4.67
N THR A 133 -2.99 13.65 -4.71
CA THR A 133 -2.21 14.86 -4.97
C THR A 133 -1.22 15.10 -3.83
N HIS A 134 -1.65 14.98 -2.57
CA HIS A 134 -0.78 15.08 -1.39
C HIS A 134 0.30 14.02 -1.38
N TYR A 135 -0.06 12.78 -1.71
CA TYR A 135 0.89 11.67 -1.82
C TYR A 135 1.98 11.98 -2.85
N ARG A 136 1.62 12.50 -4.03
CA ARG A 136 2.59 12.94 -5.04
C ARG A 136 3.49 14.06 -4.53
N THR A 137 2.92 15.12 -3.96
CA THR A 137 3.69 16.27 -3.43
C THR A 137 4.68 15.83 -2.35
N LEU A 138 4.27 14.91 -1.47
CA LEU A 138 5.15 14.33 -0.47
C LEU A 138 6.29 13.53 -1.12
N LEU A 139 5.98 12.68 -2.11
CA LEU A 139 6.99 11.89 -2.84
C LEU A 139 8.03 12.77 -3.56
N GLU A 140 7.60 13.85 -4.20
CA GLU A 140 8.50 14.81 -4.85
C GLU A 140 9.46 15.44 -3.83
N ALA A 141 8.93 15.88 -2.69
CA ALA A 141 9.72 16.54 -1.66
C ALA A 141 10.71 15.61 -0.94
N VAL A 142 10.34 14.34 -0.68
CA VAL A 142 11.27 13.39 -0.05
C VAL A 142 12.44 13.04 -0.96
N VAL A 143 12.24 13.05 -2.28
CA VAL A 143 13.31 12.80 -3.26
C VAL A 143 14.25 14.00 -3.32
N GLU A 144 13.73 15.22 -3.30
CA GLU A 144 14.53 16.44 -3.35
C GLU A 144 15.29 16.70 -2.03
N GLN A 145 14.65 16.47 -0.88
CA GLN A 145 15.17 16.83 0.43
C GLN A 145 15.03 15.69 1.46
N PRO A 146 15.71 14.55 1.26
CA PRO A 146 15.55 13.37 2.13
C PRO A 146 16.05 13.58 3.56
N GLY A 147 16.83 14.65 3.83
CA GLY A 147 17.30 15.03 5.17
C GLY A 147 16.30 15.89 5.95
N THR A 148 15.17 16.26 5.36
CA THR A 148 14.14 17.06 6.04
C THR A 148 13.33 16.18 6.99
N GLY A 149 13.04 16.73 8.19
CA GLY A 149 12.13 16.11 9.16
C GLY A 149 10.75 15.87 8.56
N VAL A 150 10.19 14.68 8.73
CA VAL A 150 8.91 14.28 8.10
C VAL A 150 7.78 15.28 8.37
N PRO A 151 7.58 15.81 9.59
CA PRO A 151 6.52 16.80 9.86
C PRO A 151 6.69 18.13 9.11
N ARG A 152 7.89 18.41 8.59
CA ARG A 152 8.22 19.65 7.86
C ARG A 152 8.11 19.48 6.35
N LEU A 153 7.90 18.25 5.87
CA LEU A 153 7.71 18.01 4.46
C LEU A 153 6.39 18.59 3.99
N PRO A 154 6.36 19.15 2.76
CA PRO A 154 5.15 19.65 2.17
C PRO A 154 4.16 18.50 1.92
N LEU A 155 2.94 18.62 2.46
CA LEU A 155 1.84 17.71 2.14
C LEU A 155 0.82 18.35 1.18
N LEU A 156 0.45 19.61 1.48
CA LEU A 156 -0.49 20.36 0.64
C LEU A 156 0.19 20.80 -0.66
N SER A 157 -0.55 20.66 -1.77
CA SER A 157 -0.16 21.21 -3.07
C SER A 157 -0.10 22.74 -3.04
N GLU A 158 0.56 23.35 -4.03
CA GLU A 158 0.59 24.81 -4.14
C GLU A 158 -0.82 25.42 -4.28
N SER A 159 -1.72 24.74 -4.98
CA SER A 159 -3.11 25.17 -5.16
C SER A 159 -3.90 25.19 -3.85
N GLU A 160 -3.55 24.34 -2.88
CA GLU A 160 -4.25 24.24 -1.59
C GLU A 160 -3.65 25.17 -0.53
N ARG A 161 -2.48 25.76 -0.78
CA ARG A 161 -1.85 26.74 0.13
C ARG A 161 -2.28 28.18 -0.11
N ARG A 162 -3.00 28.43 -1.20
CA ARG A 162 -3.48 29.76 -1.60
C ARG A 162 -4.89 29.96 -1.09
#